data_AF-R5LI41-F1
#
_entry.id   AF-R5LI41-F1
#
_cell.length_a   1.000
_cell.length_b   1.000
_cell.length_c   1.000
_cell.angle_alpha   90.00
_cell.angle_beta   90.00
_cell.angle_gamma   90.00
#
_symmetry.space_group_name_H-M   'P 1'
#
loop_
_entity.id
_entity.type
_entity.pdbx_description
1 polymer ?
#
loop_
_entity_poly.entity_id
_entity_poly.type
_entity_poly.pdbx_seq_one_letter_code
_entity_poly.pdbx_strand_id
1 'polypeptide(L)'
;MRAAVFSVTRRGAELSKRIAKAFPDGWDVTRFCFERYPADGAEPFANLAQKTAEVFPECGAVVFVCACGIAVRAVAPLIKSKQTDPAVVVFDDCGEFAVSLLSGHLGGANRLTEIIAEAGGAQK
;
A
#
# COMPACT_ATOMS: atom_id res chain seq x y z
N MET A 1 -3.98 13.79 4.45
CA MET A 1 -4.57 12.72 3.59
C MET A 1 -4.26 11.38 4.22
N ARG A 2 -5.15 10.40 4.21
CA ARG A 2 -4.87 9.08 4.84
C ARG A 2 -4.24 8.11 3.85
N ALA A 3 -3.27 7.33 4.29
CA ALA A 3 -2.73 6.21 3.55
C ALA A 3 -2.71 4.93 4.39
N ALA A 4 -2.95 3.80 3.74
CA ALA A 4 -2.79 2.47 4.33
C ALA A 4 -1.62 1.74 3.67
N VAL A 5 -0.71 1.17 4.46
CA VAL A 5 0.38 0.33 3.97
C VAL A 5 0.24 -1.08 4.53
N PHE A 6 -0.13 -2.03 3.67
CA PHE A 6 -0.34 -3.43 4.02
C PHE A 6 0.95 -4.25 3.82
N SER A 7 1.24 -5.14 4.76
CA SER A 7 2.29 -6.15 4.61
C SER A 7 1.79 -7.53 5.04
N VAL A 8 2.06 -8.56 4.22
CA VAL A 8 1.57 -9.93 4.45
C VAL A 8 2.66 -10.91 4.88
N THR A 9 3.91 -10.46 5.02
CA THR A 9 5.06 -11.27 5.46
C THR A 9 5.91 -10.47 6.47
N ARG A 10 6.80 -11.16 7.18
CA ARG A 10 7.78 -10.52 8.08
C ARG A 10 8.69 -9.55 7.34
N ARG A 11 9.22 -9.93 6.17
CA ARG A 11 10.08 -9.07 5.34
C ARG A 11 9.30 -7.85 4.84
N GLY A 12 8.06 -8.07 4.40
CA GLY A 12 7.17 -7.01 3.96
C GLY A 12 6.87 -5.99 5.06
N ALA A 13 6.79 -6.43 6.33
CA ALA A 13 6.58 -5.52 7.46
C ALA A 13 7.76 -4.58 7.70
N GLU A 14 8.99 -5.04 7.50
CA GLU A 14 10.18 -4.16 7.57
C GLU A 14 10.24 -3.18 6.39
N LEU A 15 9.88 -3.65 5.19
CA LEU A 15 9.77 -2.77 4.02
C LEU A 15 8.66 -1.73 4.20
N SER A 16 7.50 -2.11 4.75
CA SER A 16 6.40 -1.18 4.99
C SER A 16 6.78 -0.06 5.95
N LYS A 17 7.70 -0.31 6.90
CA LYS A 17 8.25 0.72 7.80
C LYS A 17 9.06 1.78 7.05
N ARG A 18 9.86 1.37 6.06
CA ARG A 18 10.65 2.29 5.22
C ARG A 18 9.74 3.08 4.28
N ILE A 19 8.81 2.40 3.62
CA ILE A 19 7.83 3.03 2.73
C ILE A 19 7.00 4.08 3.49
N ALA A 20 6.46 3.74 4.67
CA ALA A 20 5.63 4.66 5.44
C ALA A 20 6.35 5.97 5.82
N LYS A 21 7.66 5.91 6.09
CA LYS A 21 8.47 7.10 6.41
C LYS A 21 8.76 7.99 5.20
N ALA A 22 8.64 7.46 3.99
CA ALA A 22 8.92 8.18 2.75
C ALA A 22 7.69 8.86 2.15
N PHE A 23 6.51 8.69 2.76
CA PHE A 23 5.33 9.42 2.34
C PHE A 23 5.57 10.94 2.48
N PRO A 24 5.08 11.75 1.54
CA PRO A 24 5.20 13.20 1.63
C PRO A 24 4.54 13.77 2.89
N ASP A 25 4.93 14.99 3.28
CA ASP A 25 4.30 15.71 4.37
C ASP A 25 2.78 15.87 4.16
N GLY A 26 2.03 15.86 5.26
CA GLY A 26 0.56 15.95 5.25
C GLY A 26 -0.17 14.62 4.99
N TRP A 27 0.57 13.52 4.86
CA TRP A 27 0.00 12.17 4.90
C TRP A 27 -0.01 11.61 6.33
N ASP A 28 -1.16 11.08 6.73
CA ASP A 28 -1.36 10.27 7.92
C ASP A 28 -1.33 8.80 7.49
N VAL A 29 -0.25 8.09 7.84
CA VAL A 29 0.05 6.76 7.28
C VAL A 29 -0.11 5.68 8.35
N THR A 30 -1.11 4.83 8.18
CA THR A 30 -1.33 3.65 9.02
C THR A 30 -0.70 2.43 8.37
N ARG A 31 0.17 1.73 9.11
CA ARG A 31 0.71 0.44 8.68
C ARG A 31 -0.18 -0.69 9.20
N PHE A 32 -0.44 -1.67 8.34
CA PHE A 32 -1.19 -2.87 8.66
C PHE A 32 -0.31 -4.10 8.40
N CYS A 33 -0.19 -4.99 9.38
CA CYS A 33 0.55 -6.23 9.27
C CYS A 33 -0.37 -7.44 9.42
N PHE A 34 -0.14 -8.48 8.62
CA PHE A 34 -0.89 -9.71 8.79
C PHE A 34 -0.59 -10.29 10.17
N GLU A 35 -1.61 -10.67 10.93
CA GLU A 35 -1.52 -11.00 12.36
C GLU A 35 -0.48 -12.07 12.71
N ARG A 36 -0.16 -12.96 11.75
CA ARG A 36 0.90 -13.97 11.88
C ARG A 36 2.32 -13.37 11.92
N TYR A 37 2.48 -12.13 11.46
CA TYR A 37 3.73 -11.40 11.35
C TYR A 37 3.60 -10.02 12.03
N PRO A 38 3.36 -9.98 13.36
CA PRO A 38 3.21 -8.73 14.08
C PRO A 38 4.46 -7.86 13.94
N ALA A 39 4.26 -6.56 13.84
CA ALA A 39 5.34 -5.59 13.71
C ALA A 39 5.05 -4.33 14.52
N ASP A 40 6.09 -3.75 15.10
CA ASP A 40 5.98 -2.53 15.88
C ASP A 40 5.46 -1.36 15.03
N GLY A 41 4.54 -0.58 15.62
CA GLY A 41 3.85 0.51 14.94
C GLY A 41 3.03 0.08 13.71
N ALA A 42 2.53 -1.15 13.67
CA ALA A 42 1.59 -1.64 12.66
C ALA A 42 0.39 -2.34 13.30
N GLU A 43 -0.80 -2.03 12.82
CA GLU A 43 -2.05 -2.64 13.29
C GLU A 43 -2.21 -4.05 12.68
N PRO A 44 -2.56 -5.07 13.48
CA PRO A 44 -2.75 -6.42 12.97
C PRO A 44 -4.05 -6.53 12.15
N PHE A 45 -4.04 -7.39 11.13
CA PHE A 45 -5.25 -7.82 10.43
C PHE A 45 -5.23 -9.32 10.12
N ALA A 46 -6.42 -9.93 10.10
CA ALA A 46 -6.61 -11.35 9.79
C ALA A 46 -7.05 -11.61 8.33
N ASN A 47 -7.69 -10.64 7.68
CA ASN A 47 -8.17 -10.78 6.31
C ASN A 47 -7.86 -9.51 5.51
N LEU A 48 -7.00 -9.65 4.48
CA LEU A 48 -6.56 -8.52 3.67
C LEU A 48 -7.70 -7.87 2.89
N ALA A 49 -8.58 -8.68 2.28
CA ALA A 49 -9.67 -8.15 1.47
C ALA A 49 -10.67 -7.37 2.32
N GLN A 50 -11.03 -7.91 3.50
CA GLN A 50 -11.90 -7.23 4.45
C GLN A 50 -11.26 -5.92 4.94
N LYS A 51 -10.01 -5.97 5.44
CA LYS A 51 -9.35 -4.76 5.95
C LYS A 51 -9.12 -3.73 4.85
N THR A 52 -8.85 -4.16 3.62
CA THR A 52 -8.78 -3.25 2.46
C THR A 52 -10.15 -2.58 2.25
N ALA A 53 -11.25 -3.34 2.23
CA ALA A 53 -12.59 -2.79 2.06
C ALA A 53 -12.98 -1.77 3.15
N GLU A 54 -12.52 -1.98 4.38
CA GLU A 54 -12.72 -1.04 5.49
C GLU A 54 -12.02 0.31 5.26
N VAL A 55 -10.75 0.30 4.83
CA VAL A 55 -9.93 1.53 4.76
C VAL A 55 -9.96 2.23 3.39
N PHE A 56 -10.20 1.48 2.31
CA PHE A 56 -10.11 1.97 0.93
C PHE A 56 -10.97 3.22 0.66
N PRO A 57 -12.23 3.34 1.16
CA PRO A 57 -13.05 4.53 0.93
C PRO A 57 -12.56 5.80 1.63
N GLU A 58 -11.72 5.66 2.66
CA GLU A 58 -11.23 6.77 3.49
C GLU A 58 -9.79 7.20 3.12
N CYS A 59 -9.13 6.40 2.30
CA CYS A 59 -7.73 6.61 1.93
C CYS A 59 -7.60 7.45 0.66
N GLY A 60 -6.54 8.25 0.60
CA GLY A 60 -6.02 8.80 -0.66
C GLY A 60 -5.02 7.87 -1.34
N ALA A 61 -4.41 6.94 -0.58
CA ALA A 61 -3.49 5.93 -1.11
C ALA A 61 -3.56 4.62 -0.33
N VAL A 62 -3.38 3.52 -1.04
CA VAL A 62 -3.23 2.18 -0.49
C VAL A 62 -2.00 1.52 -1.10
N VAL A 63 -1.06 1.09 -0.27
CA VAL A 63 0.16 0.42 -0.69
C VAL A 63 0.14 -1.02 -0.18
N PHE A 64 0.44 -1.97 -1.06
CA PHE A 64 0.54 -3.38 -0.70
C PHE A 64 1.97 -3.86 -0.83
N VAL A 65 2.51 -4.48 0.22
CA VAL A 65 3.76 -5.23 0.18
C VAL A 65 3.41 -6.71 0.18
N CYS A 66 3.16 -7.24 -1.03
CA CYS A 66 2.73 -8.60 -1.28
C CYS A 66 2.85 -8.97 -2.77
N ALA A 67 2.55 -10.22 -3.13
CA ALA A 67 2.41 -10.57 -4.54
C ALA A 67 1.32 -9.73 -5.22
N CYS A 68 1.59 -9.21 -6.42
CA CYS A 68 0.66 -8.32 -7.14
C CYS A 68 -0.74 -8.91 -7.32
N GLY A 69 -0.85 -10.22 -7.62
CA GLY A 69 -2.15 -10.89 -7.72
C GLY A 69 -2.96 -10.94 -6.42
N ILE A 70 -2.33 -10.78 -5.25
CA ILE A 70 -3.03 -10.65 -3.95
C ILE A 70 -3.64 -9.24 -3.87
N ALA A 71 -2.84 -8.20 -4.14
CA ALA A 71 -3.31 -6.81 -4.13
C ALA A 71 -4.47 -6.59 -5.11
N VAL A 72 -4.33 -7.07 -6.36
CA VAL A 72 -5.38 -6.97 -7.39
C VAL A 72 -6.71 -7.57 -6.91
N ARG A 73 -6.68 -8.76 -6.30
CA ARG A 73 -7.90 -9.41 -5.79
C ARG A 73 -8.53 -8.66 -4.62
N ALA A 74 -7.73 -8.00 -3.79
CA ALA A 74 -8.23 -7.21 -2.66
C ALA A 74 -8.92 -5.91 -3.13
N VAL A 75 -8.38 -5.24 -4.15
CA VAL A 75 -8.92 -3.96 -4.62
C VAL A 75 -10.01 -4.10 -5.68
N ALA A 76 -9.98 -5.14 -6.52
CA ALA A 76 -10.89 -5.26 -7.67
C ALA A 76 -12.39 -5.09 -7.33
N PRO A 77 -12.94 -5.64 -6.22
CA PRO A 77 -14.35 -5.44 -5.86
C PRO A 77 -14.70 -4.02 -5.40
N LEU A 78 -13.70 -3.17 -5.14
CA LEU A 78 -13.85 -1.84 -4.53
C LEU A 78 -13.70 -0.69 -5.54
N ILE A 79 -13.17 -0.97 -6.73
CA ILE A 79 -12.91 0.01 -7.78
C ILE A 79 -14.23 0.61 -8.27
N LYS A 80 -14.32 1.95 -8.33
CA LYS A 80 -15.51 2.68 -8.79
C LYS A 80 -15.18 3.66 -9.90
N SER A 81 -14.15 4.49 -9.72
CA SER A 81 -13.78 5.52 -10.69
C SER A 81 -12.36 6.03 -10.48
N LYS A 82 -11.63 6.21 -11.59
CA LYS A 82 -10.29 6.82 -11.61
C LYS A 82 -10.20 8.24 -11.02
N GLN A 83 -11.34 8.89 -10.77
CA GLN A 83 -11.40 10.24 -10.18
C GLN A 83 -11.50 10.21 -8.65
N THR A 84 -12.04 9.13 -8.08
CA THR A 84 -12.36 9.04 -6.65
C THR A 84 -11.60 7.92 -5.95
N ASP A 85 -11.21 6.87 -6.67
CA ASP A 85 -10.50 5.75 -6.10
C ASP A 85 -9.08 6.17 -5.68
N PRO A 86 -8.59 5.70 -4.52
CA PRO A 86 -7.25 6.02 -4.04
C PRO A 86 -6.16 5.60 -5.04
N ALA A 87 -5.00 6.23 -4.92
CA ALA A 87 -3.78 5.70 -5.51
C ALA A 87 -3.53 4.28 -4.98
N VAL A 88 -3.33 3.30 -5.84
CA VAL A 88 -2.92 1.95 -5.42
C VAL A 88 -1.52 1.66 -5.93
N VAL A 89 -0.62 1.28 -5.02
CA VAL A 89 0.76 0.88 -5.35
C VAL A 89 1.04 -0.51 -4.78
N VAL A 90 1.81 -1.31 -5.49
CA VAL A 90 2.23 -2.63 -5.04
C VAL A 90 3.74 -2.74 -5.05
N PHE A 91 4.32 -3.19 -3.94
CA PHE A 91 5.66 -3.72 -3.84
C PHE A 91 5.62 -5.23 -3.81
N ASP A 92 6.50 -5.88 -4.56
CA ASP A 92 6.71 -7.31 -4.38
C ASP A 92 7.37 -7.60 -3.02
N ASP A 93 7.34 -8.85 -2.57
CA ASP A 93 7.80 -9.22 -1.24
C ASP A 93 9.33 -9.05 -1.05
N CYS A 94 10.09 -9.03 -2.15
CA CYS A 94 11.52 -8.72 -2.11
C CYS A 94 11.79 -7.21 -2.08
N GLY A 95 10.82 -6.37 -2.46
CA GLY A 95 10.98 -4.93 -2.59
C GLY A 95 11.86 -4.54 -3.78
N GLU A 96 11.91 -5.38 -4.82
CA GLU A 96 12.67 -5.14 -6.04
C GLU A 96 11.90 -4.27 -7.02
N PHE A 97 10.57 -4.35 -7.00
CA PHE A 97 9.67 -3.64 -7.90
C PHE A 97 8.55 -2.94 -7.15
N ALA A 98 8.16 -1.76 -7.65
CA ALA A 98 7.07 -0.94 -7.15
C ALA A 98 6.16 -0.53 -8.32
N VAL A 99 4.95 -1.06 -8.36
CA VAL A 99 4.02 -0.87 -9.49
C VAL A 99 2.86 0.03 -9.10
N SER A 100 2.67 1.11 -9.85
CA SER A 100 1.45 1.94 -9.81
C SER A 100 0.29 1.17 -10.45
N LEU A 101 -0.65 0.69 -9.63
CA LEU A 101 -1.70 -0.24 -10.06
C LEU A 101 -3.03 0.46 -10.40
N LEU A 102 -3.41 1.50 -9.66
CA LEU A 102 -4.68 2.22 -9.83
C LEU A 102 -4.49 3.72 -9.62
N SER A 103 -5.27 4.52 -10.34
CA SER A 103 -5.30 5.98 -10.20
C SER A 103 -3.93 6.66 -10.45
N GLY A 104 -3.22 6.20 -11.49
CA GLY A 104 -1.86 6.61 -11.87
C GLY A 104 -1.63 8.12 -12.03
N HIS A 105 -2.44 8.79 -12.85
CA HIS A 105 -2.25 10.21 -13.15
C HIS A 105 -2.98 11.12 -12.15
N LEU A 106 -4.32 11.21 -12.24
CA LEU A 106 -5.11 12.14 -11.43
C LEU A 106 -5.08 11.82 -9.93
N GLY A 107 -5.14 10.53 -9.57
CA GLY A 107 -5.04 10.11 -8.16
C GLY A 107 -3.60 10.04 -7.63
N GLY A 108 -2.59 10.33 -8.46
CA GLY A 108 -1.22 10.51 -8.00
C GLY A 108 -0.42 9.24 -7.77
N ALA A 109 -0.92 8.05 -8.13
CA ALA A 109 -0.19 6.80 -7.86
C ALA A 109 1.17 6.73 -8.57
N ASN A 110 1.31 7.31 -9.78
CA ASN A 110 2.60 7.31 -10.50
C ASN A 110 3.67 8.11 -9.75
N ARG A 111 3.31 9.29 -9.24
CA ARG A 111 4.22 10.15 -8.47
C ARG A 111 4.51 9.54 -7.10
N LEU A 112 3.49 9.02 -6.42
CA LEU A 112 3.68 8.36 -5.14
C LEU A 112 4.64 7.18 -5.28
N THR A 113 4.44 6.34 -6.31
CA THR A 113 5.30 5.18 -6.59
C THR A 113 6.76 5.57 -6.75
N GLU A 114 7.07 6.65 -7.49
CA GLU A 114 8.46 7.13 -7.63
C GLU A 114 9.11 7.43 -6.28
N ILE A 115 8.39 8.17 -5.43
CA ILE A 115 8.89 8.59 -4.11
C ILE A 115 9.13 7.37 -3.21
N ILE A 116 8.14 6.47 -3.12
CA ILE A 116 8.24 5.35 -2.18
C ILE A 116 9.11 4.21 -2.71
N ALA A 117 9.28 4.08 -4.03
CA ALA A 117 10.19 3.11 -4.66
C ALA A 117 11.64 3.40 -4.29
N GLU A 118 12.05 4.67 -4.37
CA GLU A 118 13.40 5.11 -3.98
C GLU A 118 13.71 4.71 -2.52
N ALA A 119 12.80 4.99 -1.59
CA ALA A 119 12.96 4.61 -0.19
C ALA A 119 12.90 3.10 0.07
N GLY A 120 12.15 2.37 -0.77
CA GLY A 120 12.07 0.91 -0.72
C GLY A 120 13.32 0.22 -1.28
N GLY A 121 14.12 0.91 -2.09
CA GLY A 121 15.16 0.32 -2.92
C GLY A 121 14.62 -0.43 -4.14
N ALA A 122 13.40 -0.08 -4.58
CA ALA A 122 12.68 -0.76 -5.65
C ALA A 122 12.82 0.00 -6.97
N GLN A 123 12.74 -0.75 -8.07
CA GLN A 123 12.54 -0.24 -9.42
C GLN A 123 11.05 0.03 -9.65
N LYS A 124 10.74 1.13 -10.34
CA LYS A 124 9.37 1.45 -10.73
C LYS A 124 8.97 0.76 -12.03
#